data_AF-A0A554X5K9-F1
#
_entry.id   AF-A0A554X5K9-F1
#
_cell.length_a   1.000
_cell.length_b   1.000
_cell.length_c   1.000
_cell.angle_alpha   90.00
_cell.angle_beta   90.00
_cell.angle_gamma   90.00
#
_symmetry.space_group_name_H-M   'P 1'
#
loop_
_entity.id
_entity.type
_entity.pdbx_description
1 polymer ?
#
loop_
_entity_poly.entity_id
_entity_poly.type
_entity_poly.pdbx_seq_one_letter_code
_entity_poly.pdbx_strand_id
1 'polypeptide(L)'
;MADRDELRALRAENSRLIALLESHGIEWRARQQPSPPPVEPSRLSSDEKVKLFRRLFRGRTDVFPVRWESKTTGKSGYAPACANEWRAGVCEKPRIKCGDCGHRLLMPLSDAVIYKHLAGDHTVGVYPLMEDDSCYFLAVDFDEAEWRDDARAFSQSCAELGVPAALEISRSGQGAHAWVFFAGRVSARDARRLGTAVISHTCARTRQLRLTSYDRMFPNQDTMPKGGFGNLIALPLQKGPREQGFSVFVDADLRPYQDQWAFLASIQPMAAHDIEPTILRATGGVHPLDVTFIDDEDLATPWKRESTSTKKLPGPMPKSLSVTLANLIYFERPNCRRRWPTA
;
A
#
# COMPACT_ATOMS: atom_id res chain seq x y z
N MET A 1 13.91 35.76 38.35
CA MET A 1 15.38 35.84 38.53
C MET A 1 16.04 34.49 38.31
N ALA A 2 15.54 33.39 38.88
CA ALA A 2 16.08 32.02 38.71
C ALA A 2 16.24 31.54 37.25
N ASP A 3 15.31 31.88 36.36
CA ASP A 3 15.29 31.46 34.95
C ASP A 3 16.43 32.05 34.09
N ARG A 4 16.95 33.24 34.46
CA ARG A 4 18.11 33.84 33.77
C ARG A 4 19.43 33.19 34.19
N ASP A 5 19.50 32.69 35.42
CA ASP A 5 20.69 32.02 35.93
C ASP A 5 20.81 30.60 35.37
N GLU A 6 19.67 29.90 35.22
CA GLU A 6 19.60 28.60 34.54
C GLU A 6 19.97 28.72 33.05
N LEU A 7 19.43 29.72 32.34
CA LEU A 7 19.80 29.97 30.95
C LEU A 7 21.30 30.29 30.80
N ARG A 8 21.90 30.97 31.79
CA ARG A 8 23.33 31.29 31.80
C ARG A 8 24.17 30.04 32.04
N ALA A 9 23.76 29.18 32.98
CA ALA A 9 24.41 27.90 33.26
C ALA A 9 24.35 26.96 32.05
N LEU A 10 23.18 26.84 31.42
CA LEU A 10 22.99 26.04 30.21
C LEU A 10 23.86 26.55 29.05
N ARG A 11 23.98 27.86 28.86
CA ARG A 11 24.86 28.43 27.82
C ARG A 11 26.34 28.18 28.09
N ALA A 12 26.76 28.26 29.36
CA ALA A 12 28.13 27.96 29.76
C ALA A 12 28.46 26.48 29.54
N GLU A 13 27.55 25.58 29.91
CA GLU A 13 27.73 24.15 29.72
C GLU A 13 27.72 23.77 28.23
N ASN A 14 26.83 24.37 27.44
CA ASN A 14 26.81 24.18 25.99
C ASN A 14 28.14 24.61 25.34
N SER A 15 28.70 25.75 25.79
CA SER A 15 30.02 26.24 25.31
C SER A 15 31.15 25.27 25.67
N ARG A 16 31.12 24.68 26.88
CA ARG A 16 32.09 23.68 27.33
C ARG A 16 32.00 22.39 26.50
N LEU A 17 30.79 21.91 26.23
CA LEU A 17 30.56 20.69 25.44
C LEU A 17 31.01 20.89 23.99
N ILE A 18 30.72 22.04 23.39
CA ILE A 18 31.20 22.38 22.05
C ILE A 18 32.73 22.35 22.00
N ALA A 19 33.41 23.00 22.95
CA ALA A 19 34.87 23.00 23.00
C ALA A 19 35.47 21.60 23.16
N LEU A 20 34.81 20.73 23.93
CA LEU A 20 35.22 19.33 24.10
C LEU A 20 35.04 18.52 22.81
N LEU A 21 33.95 18.73 22.09
CA LEU A 21 33.69 18.06 20.81
C LEU A 21 34.69 18.52 19.74
N GLU A 22 34.98 19.81 19.68
CA GLU A 22 35.98 20.39 18.78
C GLU A 22 37.40 19.89 19.09
N SER A 23 37.79 19.79 20.37
CA SER A 23 39.11 19.29 20.77
C SER A 23 39.33 17.81 20.42
N HIS A 24 38.26 17.04 20.30
CA HIS A 24 38.29 15.62 19.92
C HIS A 24 37.98 15.38 18.44
N GLY A 25 37.81 16.44 17.64
CA GLY A 25 37.50 16.33 16.21
C GLY A 25 36.14 15.68 15.90
N ILE A 26 35.20 15.73 16.84
CA ILE A 26 33.87 15.14 16.70
C ILE A 26 32.95 16.17 16.01
N GLU A 27 32.47 15.84 14.81
CA GLU A 27 31.55 16.67 14.03
C GLU A 27 30.20 16.77 14.78
N TRP A 28 29.97 17.89 15.46
CA TRP A 28 28.79 18.11 16.32
C TRP A 28 27.72 18.99 15.67
N ARG A 29 28.09 19.75 14.63
CA ARG A 29 27.14 20.53 13.84
C ARG A 29 26.47 19.59 12.85
N ALA A 30 25.16 19.43 12.96
CA ALA A 30 24.38 18.85 11.88
C ALA A 30 24.72 19.62 10.60
N ARG A 31 25.19 18.93 9.56
CA ARG A 31 25.35 19.54 8.24
C ARG A 31 24.01 20.17 7.90
N GLN A 32 23.97 21.50 7.78
CA GLN A 32 22.81 22.17 7.24
C GLN A 32 22.68 21.65 5.81
N GLN A 33 21.79 20.68 5.62
CA GLN A 33 21.36 20.34 4.27
C GLN A 33 20.79 21.63 3.68
N PRO A 34 21.24 22.04 2.49
CA PRO A 34 20.63 23.17 1.82
C PRO A 34 19.13 22.93 1.79
N SER A 35 18.37 23.91 2.28
CA SER A 35 16.92 23.91 2.20
C SER A 35 16.57 23.57 0.74
N PRO A 36 15.78 22.53 0.46
CA PRO A 36 15.32 22.29 -0.89
C PRO A 36 14.67 23.58 -1.39
N PRO A 37 14.87 23.95 -2.67
CA PRO A 37 14.24 25.14 -3.23
C PRO A 37 12.74 25.07 -2.97
N PRO A 38 12.07 26.21 -2.72
CA PRO A 38 10.62 26.23 -2.54
C PRO A 38 9.98 25.53 -3.74
N VAL A 39 9.29 24.43 -3.47
CA VAL A 39 8.60 23.65 -4.49
C VAL A 39 7.52 24.57 -5.05
N GLU A 40 7.64 24.96 -6.32
CA GLU A 40 6.57 25.73 -6.96
C GLU A 40 5.28 24.90 -6.89
N PRO A 41 4.18 25.47 -6.39
CA PRO A 41 2.92 24.76 -6.37
C PRO A 41 2.52 24.39 -7.80
N SER A 42 2.07 23.16 -7.97
CA SER A 42 1.58 22.57 -9.21
C SER A 42 0.57 23.52 -9.85
N ARG A 43 0.89 23.98 -11.06
CA ARG A 43 0.04 24.86 -11.87
C ARG A 43 -1.12 24.13 -12.55
N LEU A 44 -1.38 22.88 -12.18
CA LEU A 44 -2.47 22.07 -12.76
C LEU A 44 -3.85 22.67 -12.43
N SER A 45 -4.65 22.84 -13.47
CA SER A 45 -6.08 23.14 -13.39
C SER A 45 -6.86 21.99 -12.72
N SER A 46 -8.10 22.25 -12.31
CA SER A 46 -8.97 21.22 -11.73
C SER A 46 -9.16 20.02 -12.66
N ASP A 47 -9.31 20.27 -13.96
CA ASP A 47 -9.49 19.19 -14.95
C ASP A 47 -8.22 18.37 -15.14
N GLU A 48 -7.04 19.01 -15.14
CA GLU A 48 -5.76 18.30 -15.21
C GLU A 48 -5.51 17.46 -13.96
N LYS A 49 -5.89 17.95 -12.77
CA LYS A 49 -5.83 17.18 -11.52
C LYS A 49 -6.71 15.95 -11.58
N VAL A 50 -7.95 16.08 -12.06
CA VAL A 50 -8.88 14.94 -12.24
C VAL A 50 -8.32 13.93 -13.24
N LYS A 51 -7.78 14.39 -14.38
CA LYS A 51 -7.16 13.52 -15.39
C LYS A 51 -5.93 12.77 -14.84
N LEU A 52 -5.05 13.46 -14.13
CA LEU A 52 -3.89 12.88 -13.47
C LEU A 52 -4.32 11.80 -12.45
N PHE A 53 -5.30 12.13 -11.60
CA PHE A 53 -5.82 11.22 -10.60
C PHE A 53 -6.40 9.95 -11.24
N ARG A 54 -7.23 10.10 -12.28
CA ARG A 54 -7.82 8.97 -13.01
C ARG A 54 -6.79 8.11 -13.75
N ARG A 55 -5.69 8.71 -14.18
CA ARG A 55 -4.58 7.98 -14.83
C ARG A 55 -3.87 7.05 -13.86
N LEU A 56 -3.63 7.50 -12.62
CA LEU A 56 -2.94 6.73 -11.59
C LEU A 56 -3.90 5.72 -10.93
N PHE A 57 -5.03 6.16 -10.39
CA PHE A 57 -5.97 5.31 -9.66
C PHE A 57 -6.98 4.65 -10.60
N ARG A 58 -6.48 3.97 -11.63
CA ARG A 58 -7.27 3.37 -12.68
C ARG A 58 -7.73 1.96 -12.29
N GLY A 59 -9.03 1.74 -12.31
CA GLY A 59 -9.64 0.41 -12.18
C GLY A 59 -10.87 0.32 -13.08
N ARG A 60 -11.92 -0.37 -12.63
CA ARG A 60 -13.20 -0.42 -13.35
C ARG A 60 -13.80 0.97 -13.54
N THR A 61 -14.30 1.22 -14.75
CA THR A 61 -14.91 2.50 -15.13
C THR A 61 -16.42 2.42 -15.28
N ASP A 62 -16.96 1.21 -15.37
CA ASP A 62 -18.39 0.92 -15.54
C ASP A 62 -19.15 0.89 -14.21
N VAL A 63 -18.42 0.79 -13.09
CA VAL A 63 -18.96 0.79 -11.72
C VAL A 63 -17.94 1.38 -10.74
N PHE A 64 -18.42 2.03 -9.69
CA PHE A 64 -17.59 2.46 -8.57
C PHE A 64 -18.33 2.30 -7.23
N PRO A 65 -17.61 2.01 -6.13
CA PRO A 65 -18.19 1.99 -4.80
C PRO A 65 -18.27 3.38 -4.20
N VAL A 66 -19.40 3.69 -3.56
CA VAL A 66 -19.62 4.92 -2.79
C VAL A 66 -19.69 4.55 -1.31
N ARG A 67 -19.03 5.35 -0.48
CA ARG A 67 -19.10 5.21 0.97
C ARG A 67 -20.46 5.67 1.46
N TRP A 68 -21.07 4.88 2.33
CA TRP A 68 -22.25 5.28 3.10
C TRP A 68 -21.94 5.25 4.59
N GLU A 69 -22.65 6.08 5.34
CA GLU A 69 -22.56 6.15 6.79
C GLU A 69 -23.96 6.38 7.36
N SER A 70 -24.38 5.48 8.23
CA SER A 70 -25.68 5.56 8.87
C SER A 70 -25.57 6.47 10.10
N LYS A 71 -26.21 7.64 10.05
CA LYS A 71 -26.30 8.56 11.20
C LYS A 71 -26.94 7.93 12.45
N THR A 72 -27.85 6.97 12.28
CA THR A 72 -28.58 6.34 13.40
C THR A 72 -27.78 5.26 14.11
N THR A 73 -27.14 4.36 13.35
CA THR A 73 -26.41 3.20 13.90
C THR A 73 -24.90 3.41 14.05
N GLY A 74 -24.34 4.49 13.50
CA GLY A 74 -22.89 4.72 13.41
C GLY A 74 -22.15 3.76 12.46
N LYS A 75 -22.85 2.80 11.84
CA LYS A 75 -22.24 1.87 10.89
C LYS A 75 -21.88 2.59 9.59
N SER A 76 -20.80 2.13 8.96
CA SER A 76 -20.37 2.63 7.67
C SER A 76 -19.89 1.50 6.78
N GLY A 77 -19.83 1.74 5.48
CA GLY A 77 -19.37 0.78 4.51
C GLY A 77 -19.34 1.36 3.11
N TYR A 78 -19.18 0.47 2.13
CA TYR A 78 -19.22 0.82 0.71
C TYR A 78 -20.31 0.03 0.00
N ALA A 79 -20.91 0.63 -1.01
CA ALA A 79 -21.86 -0.03 -1.90
C ALA A 79 -21.65 0.44 -3.34
N PRO A 80 -21.92 -0.39 -4.36
CA PRO A 80 -21.88 0.04 -5.75
C PRO A 80 -22.84 1.21 -6.00
N ALA A 81 -22.38 2.24 -6.70
CA ALA A 81 -23.22 3.36 -7.13
C ALA A 81 -24.32 2.86 -8.06
N CYS A 82 -25.59 3.17 -7.73
CA CYS A 82 -26.75 2.72 -8.47
C CYS A 82 -27.70 3.90 -8.72
N ALA A 83 -28.02 4.16 -9.99
CA ALA A 83 -28.93 5.25 -10.38
C ALA A 83 -30.38 4.99 -9.94
N ASN A 84 -30.73 3.73 -9.67
CA ASN A 84 -32.04 3.35 -9.14
C ASN A 84 -32.06 3.33 -7.60
N GLU A 85 -30.98 3.65 -6.90
CA GLU A 85 -30.94 3.54 -5.44
C GLU A 85 -32.06 4.36 -4.77
N TRP A 86 -32.79 3.72 -3.85
CA TRP A 86 -33.94 4.31 -3.12
C TRP A 86 -35.12 4.75 -4.00
N ARG A 87 -35.14 4.41 -5.29
CA ARG A 87 -36.30 4.68 -6.17
C ARG A 87 -37.46 3.77 -5.81
N ALA A 88 -38.55 4.35 -5.29
CA ALA A 88 -39.76 3.63 -4.92
C ALA A 88 -40.32 2.80 -6.09
N GLY A 89 -40.69 1.54 -5.82
CA GLY A 89 -41.21 0.60 -6.82
C GLY A 89 -40.16 -0.02 -7.75
N VAL A 90 -38.87 0.35 -7.63
CA VAL A 90 -37.76 -0.21 -8.43
C VAL A 90 -36.67 -0.78 -7.53
N CYS A 91 -36.22 0.00 -6.56
CA CYS A 91 -35.23 -0.44 -5.58
C CYS A 91 -35.93 -1.10 -4.41
N GLU A 92 -35.49 -2.31 -4.08
CA GLU A 92 -36.01 -3.09 -2.97
C GLU A 92 -35.22 -2.90 -1.67
N LYS A 93 -34.30 -1.92 -1.61
CA LYS A 93 -33.64 -1.57 -0.34
C LYS A 93 -34.69 -1.04 0.66
N PRO A 94 -34.61 -1.41 1.95
CA PRO A 94 -33.54 -2.20 2.59
C PRO A 94 -33.79 -3.73 2.62
N ARG A 95 -34.84 -4.25 1.95
CA ARG A 95 -35.22 -5.67 2.00
C ARG A 95 -34.16 -6.60 1.41
N ILE A 96 -33.47 -6.15 0.36
CA ILE A 96 -32.37 -6.90 -0.29
C ILE A 96 -31.10 -6.05 -0.41
N LYS A 97 -29.95 -6.71 -0.56
CA LYS A 97 -28.69 -6.05 -0.86
C LYS A 97 -28.64 -5.61 -2.32
N CYS A 98 -27.90 -4.54 -2.62
CA CYS A 98 -27.76 -4.05 -4.00
C CYS A 98 -27.11 -5.08 -4.95
N GLY A 99 -26.29 -5.99 -4.40
CA GLY A 99 -25.66 -7.08 -5.16
C GLY A 99 -26.68 -8.07 -5.73
N ASP A 100 -27.78 -8.31 -5.01
CA ASP A 100 -28.81 -9.29 -5.36
C ASP A 100 -29.99 -8.66 -6.12
N CYS A 101 -29.95 -7.34 -6.34
CA CYS A 101 -31.03 -6.60 -6.98
C CYS A 101 -30.97 -6.71 -8.51
N GLY A 102 -31.98 -7.33 -9.13
CA GLY A 102 -32.12 -7.43 -10.58
C GLY A 102 -32.45 -6.11 -11.29
N HIS A 103 -32.87 -5.09 -10.55
CA HIS A 103 -33.17 -3.74 -11.06
C HIS A 103 -32.02 -2.74 -10.85
N ARG A 104 -30.82 -3.21 -10.48
CA ARG A 104 -29.67 -2.33 -10.29
C ARG A 104 -29.27 -1.69 -11.63
N LEU A 105 -29.01 -0.39 -11.59
CA LEU A 105 -28.50 0.37 -12.73
C LEU A 105 -27.17 1.01 -12.31
N LEU A 106 -26.07 0.30 -12.56
CA LEU A 106 -24.74 0.71 -12.15
C LEU A 106 -24.32 1.98 -12.86
N MET A 107 -23.69 2.90 -12.12
CA MET A 107 -23.23 4.17 -12.65
C MET A 107 -21.75 4.10 -13.03
N PRO A 108 -21.36 4.61 -14.23
CA PRO A 108 -19.97 4.67 -14.62
C PRO A 108 -19.21 5.72 -13.81
N LEU A 109 -17.92 5.46 -13.58
CA LEU A 109 -17.00 6.38 -12.90
C LEU A 109 -16.59 7.51 -13.86
N SER A 110 -17.18 8.69 -13.71
CA SER A 110 -16.90 9.87 -14.54
C SER A 110 -15.93 10.86 -13.88
N ASP A 111 -15.43 11.82 -14.66
CA ASP A 111 -14.59 12.93 -14.17
C ASP A 111 -15.32 13.75 -13.10
N ALA A 112 -16.63 13.96 -13.27
CA ALA A 112 -17.47 14.64 -12.29
C ALA A 112 -17.55 13.88 -10.96
N VAL A 113 -17.59 12.55 -10.97
CA VAL A 113 -17.58 11.74 -9.75
C VAL A 113 -16.25 11.90 -9.00
N ILE A 114 -15.13 11.88 -9.72
CA ILE A 114 -13.79 12.07 -9.15
C ILE A 114 -13.64 13.50 -8.61
N TYR A 115 -14.10 14.51 -9.35
CA TYR A 115 -14.11 15.89 -8.87
C TYR A 115 -14.87 16.02 -7.54
N LYS A 116 -16.10 15.49 -7.46
CA LYS A 116 -16.91 15.50 -6.23
C LYS A 116 -16.24 14.78 -5.06
N HIS A 117 -15.49 13.71 -5.34
CA HIS A 117 -14.68 13.04 -4.33
C HIS A 117 -13.57 13.95 -3.78
N LEU A 118 -12.77 14.53 -4.68
CA LEU A 118 -11.67 15.44 -4.32
C LEU A 118 -12.15 16.75 -3.68
N ALA A 119 -13.37 17.18 -4.01
CA ALA A 119 -14.02 18.37 -3.46
C ALA A 119 -14.67 18.14 -2.09
N GLY A 120 -14.85 16.89 -1.66
CA GLY A 120 -15.37 16.55 -0.34
C GLY A 120 -16.83 16.09 -0.30
N ASP A 121 -17.55 16.14 -1.42
CA ASP A 121 -19.00 15.89 -1.48
C ASP A 121 -19.35 14.44 -1.13
N HIS A 122 -18.53 13.49 -1.60
CA HIS A 122 -18.68 12.07 -1.29
C HIS A 122 -17.32 11.39 -1.15
N THR A 123 -17.29 10.18 -0.61
CA THR A 123 -16.10 9.31 -0.66
C THR A 123 -16.41 8.17 -1.60
N VAL A 124 -15.56 7.96 -2.60
CA VAL A 124 -15.65 6.84 -3.53
C VAL A 124 -14.41 5.97 -3.38
N GLY A 125 -14.54 4.70 -3.74
CA GLY A 125 -13.40 3.81 -3.94
C GLY A 125 -13.23 3.45 -5.40
N VAL A 126 -12.42 2.44 -5.65
CA VAL A 126 -12.19 1.85 -6.96
C VAL A 126 -12.12 0.33 -6.83
N TYR A 127 -12.66 -0.36 -7.82
CA TYR A 127 -12.45 -1.80 -8.01
C TYR A 127 -11.21 -1.97 -8.92
N PRO A 128 -10.07 -2.46 -8.40
CA PRO A 128 -8.80 -2.48 -9.13
C PRO A 128 -8.72 -3.62 -10.15
N LEU A 129 -9.47 -4.71 -9.92
CA LEU A 129 -9.49 -5.88 -10.78
C LEU A 129 -10.43 -5.67 -11.97
N MET A 130 -9.90 -5.82 -13.17
CA MET A 130 -10.63 -5.74 -14.43
C MET A 130 -11.27 -7.08 -14.79
N GLU A 131 -12.20 -7.10 -15.75
CA GLU A 131 -12.90 -8.32 -16.17
C GLU A 131 -11.99 -9.32 -16.91
N ASP A 132 -10.87 -8.86 -17.44
CA ASP A 132 -9.82 -9.67 -18.09
C ASP A 132 -8.69 -10.05 -17.12
N ASP A 133 -8.97 -10.08 -15.81
CA ASP A 133 -8.02 -10.45 -14.75
C ASP A 133 -6.78 -9.55 -14.68
N SER A 134 -6.85 -8.35 -15.25
CA SER A 134 -5.77 -7.35 -15.23
C SER A 134 -5.99 -6.25 -14.19
N CYS A 135 -4.94 -5.48 -13.90
CA CYS A 135 -5.00 -4.27 -13.09
C CYS A 135 -3.97 -3.22 -13.57
N TYR A 136 -4.12 -1.98 -13.10
CA TYR A 136 -3.19 -0.87 -13.39
C TYR A 136 -2.34 -0.46 -12.19
N PHE A 137 -2.62 -1.00 -11.01
CA PHE A 137 -1.83 -0.77 -9.82
C PHE A 137 -1.91 -1.97 -8.89
N LEU A 138 -0.93 -2.06 -8.01
CA LEU A 138 -0.96 -2.84 -6.79
C LEU A 138 -1.03 -1.86 -5.61
N ALA A 139 -1.91 -2.10 -4.64
CA ALA A 139 -1.85 -1.42 -3.35
C ALA A 139 -1.69 -2.43 -2.22
N VAL A 140 -0.81 -2.13 -1.27
CA VAL A 140 -0.56 -2.94 -0.07
C VAL A 140 -1.08 -2.17 1.14
N ASP A 141 -1.94 -2.82 1.92
CA ASP A 141 -2.65 -2.22 3.06
C ASP A 141 -1.94 -2.56 4.37
N PHE A 142 -1.61 -1.52 5.15
CA PHE A 142 -1.01 -1.61 6.47
C PHE A 142 -1.92 -0.93 7.49
N ASP A 143 -2.46 -1.69 8.44
CA ASP A 143 -3.38 -1.22 9.49
C ASP A 143 -2.86 -1.62 10.89
N GLU A 144 -3.45 -1.11 11.97
CA GLU A 144 -3.11 -1.46 13.38
C GLU A 144 -1.80 -0.87 13.95
N ALA A 145 -1.42 -1.27 15.17
CA ALA A 145 -0.50 -0.53 16.04
C ALA A 145 0.88 -0.19 15.44
N GLU A 146 1.42 -1.05 14.55
CA GLU A 146 2.77 -0.94 14.00
C GLU A 146 2.80 -0.54 12.51
N TRP A 147 1.68 -0.05 11.95
CA TRP A 147 1.58 0.27 10.52
C TRP A 147 2.67 1.23 10.03
N ARG A 148 3.16 2.13 10.89
CA ARG A 148 4.18 3.12 10.52
C ARG A 148 5.51 2.45 10.22
N ASP A 149 5.96 1.56 11.10
CA ASP A 149 7.28 0.93 10.98
C ASP A 149 7.27 -0.11 9.85
N ASP A 150 6.17 -0.84 9.72
CA ASP A 150 5.97 -1.81 8.64
C ASP A 150 5.86 -1.13 7.26
N ALA A 151 5.09 -0.04 7.13
CA ALA A 151 4.98 0.70 5.88
C ALA A 151 6.33 1.33 5.47
N ARG A 152 7.11 1.86 6.43
CA ARG A 152 8.47 2.34 6.18
C ARG A 152 9.39 1.20 5.74
N ALA A 153 9.35 0.07 6.44
CA ALA A 153 10.18 -1.08 6.13
C ALA A 153 9.86 -1.64 4.72
N PHE A 154 8.59 -1.67 4.34
CA PHE A 154 8.14 -2.04 3.00
C PHE A 154 8.60 -1.02 1.94
N SER A 155 8.41 0.27 2.19
CA SER A 155 8.83 1.34 1.28
C SER A 155 10.34 1.36 1.08
N GLN A 156 11.13 1.09 2.12
CA GLN A 156 12.58 0.96 2.02
C GLN A 156 12.94 -0.24 1.12
N SER A 157 12.31 -1.39 1.32
CA SER A 157 12.55 -2.57 0.49
C SER A 157 12.14 -2.33 -0.98
N CYS A 158 11.06 -1.57 -1.21
CA CYS A 158 10.70 -1.13 -2.56
C CYS A 158 11.82 -0.30 -3.20
N ALA A 159 12.35 0.69 -2.47
CA ALA A 159 13.44 1.54 -2.96
C ALA A 159 14.71 0.74 -3.29
N GLU A 160 15.10 -0.21 -2.43
CA GLU A 160 16.26 -1.10 -2.65
C GLU A 160 16.08 -2.00 -3.89
N LEU A 161 14.84 -2.42 -4.16
CA LEU A 161 14.50 -3.26 -5.31
C LEU A 161 14.17 -2.47 -6.59
N GLY A 162 14.16 -1.13 -6.53
CA GLY A 162 13.79 -0.27 -7.64
C GLY A 162 12.29 -0.26 -7.97
N VAL A 163 11.43 -0.62 -7.01
CA VAL A 163 9.97 -0.56 -7.16
C VAL A 163 9.48 0.86 -6.80
N PRO A 164 8.81 1.58 -7.73
CA PRO A 164 8.30 2.92 -7.47
C PRO A 164 7.01 2.85 -6.63
N ALA A 165 7.18 2.77 -5.31
CA ALA A 165 6.07 2.80 -4.36
C ALA A 165 5.77 4.22 -3.87
N ALA A 166 4.50 4.58 -3.81
CA ALA A 166 3.99 5.81 -3.21
C ALA A 166 3.22 5.48 -1.93
N LEU A 167 3.63 6.05 -0.79
CA LEU A 167 2.94 5.86 0.49
C LEU A 167 1.83 6.91 0.67
N GLU A 168 0.63 6.46 1.03
CA GLU A 168 -0.50 7.29 1.45
C GLU A 168 -0.93 6.90 2.86
N ILE A 169 -1.15 7.89 3.73
CA ILE A 169 -1.80 7.64 5.02
C ILE A 169 -3.26 7.34 4.76
N SER A 170 -3.78 6.25 5.31
CA SER A 170 -5.15 5.82 5.04
C SER A 170 -6.17 6.87 5.51
N ARG A 171 -7.39 6.78 4.98
CA ARG A 171 -8.49 7.67 5.31
C ARG A 171 -8.77 7.78 6.82
N SER A 172 -8.56 6.71 7.59
CA SER A 172 -8.80 6.69 9.05
C SER A 172 -7.66 7.31 9.85
N GLY A 173 -6.49 7.51 9.24
CA GLY A 173 -5.26 7.91 9.94
C GLY A 173 -4.64 6.80 10.79
N GLN A 174 -5.19 5.59 10.75
CA GLN A 174 -4.77 4.42 11.54
C GLN A 174 -4.10 3.33 10.69
N GLY A 175 -3.66 3.70 9.49
CA GLY A 175 -3.00 2.81 8.55
C GLY A 175 -2.37 3.59 7.40
N ALA A 176 -1.81 2.85 6.45
CA ALA A 176 -1.25 3.39 5.22
C ALA A 176 -1.43 2.41 4.06
N HIS A 177 -1.54 2.96 2.85
CA HIS A 177 -1.50 2.19 1.62
C HIS A 177 -0.19 2.47 0.88
N ALA A 178 0.52 1.43 0.47
CA ALA A 178 1.65 1.53 -0.44
C ALA A 178 1.21 1.20 -1.87
N TRP A 179 1.24 2.20 -2.75
CA TRP A 179 0.76 2.11 -4.13
C TRP A 179 1.92 1.91 -5.10
N VAL A 180 1.82 0.91 -5.96
CA VAL A 180 2.72 0.70 -7.11
C VAL A 180 1.87 0.81 -8.37
N PHE A 181 2.12 1.82 -9.18
CA PHE A 181 1.39 2.06 -10.43
C PHE A 181 2.12 1.41 -11.60
N PHE A 182 1.38 0.83 -12.54
CA PHE A 182 1.95 0.22 -13.75
C PHE A 182 1.75 1.11 -14.97
N ALA A 183 2.74 1.12 -15.87
CA ALA A 183 2.69 1.91 -17.11
C ALA A 183 1.61 1.41 -18.09
N GLY A 184 1.17 0.16 -17.93
CA GLY A 184 0.12 -0.48 -18.74
C GLY A 184 -0.65 -1.52 -17.93
N ARG A 185 -1.50 -2.28 -18.61
CA ARG A 185 -2.20 -3.43 -18.00
C ARG A 185 -1.19 -4.50 -17.62
N VAL A 186 -1.32 -5.02 -16.40
CA VAL A 186 -0.57 -6.16 -15.88
C VAL A 186 -1.57 -7.18 -15.36
N SER A 187 -1.25 -8.47 -15.44
CA SER A 187 -2.08 -9.50 -14.83
C SER A 187 -2.15 -9.27 -13.31
N ALA A 188 -3.32 -9.45 -12.69
CA ALA A 188 -3.45 -9.33 -11.24
C ALA A 188 -2.53 -10.32 -10.52
N ARG A 189 -2.29 -11.49 -11.14
CA ARG A 189 -1.31 -12.48 -10.70
C ARG A 189 0.10 -11.91 -10.60
N ASP A 190 0.63 -11.28 -11.64
CA ASP A 190 2.00 -10.75 -11.62
C ASP A 190 2.14 -9.57 -10.67
N ALA A 191 1.10 -8.72 -10.57
CA ALA A 191 1.05 -7.66 -9.57
C ALA A 191 1.12 -8.22 -8.14
N ARG A 192 0.34 -9.27 -7.83
CA ARG A 192 0.37 -9.93 -6.52
C ARG A 192 1.69 -10.65 -6.27
N ARG A 193 2.27 -11.31 -7.27
CA ARG A 193 3.61 -11.94 -7.18
C ARG A 193 4.68 -10.91 -6.83
N LEU A 194 4.65 -9.73 -7.45
CA LEU A 194 5.52 -8.62 -7.10
C LEU A 194 5.35 -8.23 -5.63
N GLY A 195 4.11 -7.96 -5.20
CA GLY A 195 3.80 -7.59 -3.82
C GLY A 195 4.29 -8.63 -2.80
N THR A 196 3.98 -9.91 -3.01
CA THR A 196 4.43 -11.00 -2.16
C THR A 196 5.96 -11.11 -2.11
N ALA A 197 6.64 -10.93 -3.24
CA ALA A 197 8.10 -10.97 -3.29
C ALA A 197 8.73 -9.83 -2.47
N VAL A 198 8.19 -8.60 -2.57
CA VAL A 198 8.66 -7.46 -1.78
C VAL A 198 8.36 -7.63 -0.29
N ILE A 199 7.18 -8.14 0.08
CA ILE A 199 6.83 -8.47 1.48
C ILE A 199 7.83 -9.50 2.03
N SER A 200 8.08 -10.57 1.28
CA SER A 200 9.03 -11.63 1.68
C SER A 200 10.45 -11.09 1.85
N HIS A 201 10.89 -10.23 0.92
CA HIS A 201 12.18 -9.54 1.00
C HIS A 201 12.26 -8.65 2.24
N THR A 202 11.20 -7.89 2.52
CA THR A 202 11.10 -7.03 3.71
C THR A 202 11.21 -7.86 4.99
N CYS A 203 10.45 -8.94 5.13
CA CYS A 203 10.53 -9.84 6.29
C CYS A 203 11.95 -10.43 6.47
N ALA A 204 12.60 -10.85 5.37
CA ALA A 204 13.94 -11.42 5.42
C ALA A 204 15.01 -10.38 5.83
N ARG A 205 14.85 -9.13 5.38
CA ARG A 205 15.74 -8.01 5.69
C ARG A 205 15.62 -7.60 7.15
N THR A 206 14.38 -7.47 7.65
CA THR A 206 14.16 -6.76 8.90
C THR A 206 14.34 -7.63 10.15
N ARG A 207 14.40 -8.97 10.03
CA ARG A 207 14.71 -10.03 11.05
C ARG A 207 14.02 -9.96 12.44
N GLN A 208 13.46 -8.83 12.82
CA GLN A 208 12.87 -8.47 14.11
C GLN A 208 11.46 -7.91 13.91
N LEU A 209 11.21 -7.17 12.81
CA LEU A 209 9.86 -6.75 12.43
C LEU A 209 9.12 -7.93 11.79
N ARG A 210 8.09 -8.41 12.49
CA ARG A 210 7.01 -9.18 11.90
C ARG A 210 6.10 -8.12 11.29
N LEU A 211 5.87 -8.14 9.97
CA LEU A 211 4.93 -7.24 9.29
C LEU A 211 3.49 -7.51 9.76
N THR A 212 3.19 -7.23 11.03
CA THR A 212 1.93 -7.57 11.69
C THR A 212 0.81 -6.64 11.27
N SER A 213 1.15 -5.44 10.83
CA SER A 213 0.17 -4.48 10.30
C SER A 213 -0.28 -4.80 8.88
N TYR A 214 0.44 -5.67 8.16
CA TYR A 214 0.03 -6.05 6.81
C TYR A 214 -1.33 -6.78 6.87
N ASP A 215 -2.35 -6.19 6.25
CA ASP A 215 -3.69 -6.76 6.16
C ASP A 215 -3.85 -7.53 4.83
N ARG A 216 -3.70 -6.84 3.70
CA ARG A 216 -3.99 -7.40 2.37
C ARG A 216 -3.37 -6.60 1.22
N MET A 217 -3.50 -7.16 0.01
CA MET A 217 -3.18 -6.49 -1.25
C MET A 217 -4.44 -6.23 -2.09
N PHE A 218 -4.35 -5.24 -2.97
CA PHE A 218 -5.37 -4.84 -3.93
C PHE A 218 -4.76 -4.83 -5.34
N PRO A 219 -5.26 -5.65 -6.29
CA PRO A 219 -6.28 -6.69 -6.12
C PRO A 219 -5.92 -7.77 -5.09
N ASN A 220 -6.92 -8.35 -4.41
CA ASN A 220 -6.67 -9.42 -3.41
C ASN A 220 -6.61 -10.83 -4.02
N GLN A 221 -7.02 -10.94 -5.28
CA GLN A 221 -7.25 -12.19 -6.01
C GLN A 221 -6.73 -12.07 -7.45
N ASP A 222 -6.38 -13.21 -8.05
CA ASP A 222 -5.79 -13.27 -9.39
C ASP A 222 -6.83 -13.19 -10.50
N THR A 223 -8.05 -13.65 -10.22
CA THR A 223 -9.12 -13.79 -11.21
C THR A 223 -10.44 -13.19 -10.74
N MET A 224 -11.25 -12.73 -11.68
CA MET A 224 -12.54 -12.10 -11.41
C MET A 224 -13.54 -13.13 -10.87
N PRO A 225 -14.12 -12.92 -9.67
CA PRO A 225 -15.14 -13.82 -9.14
C PRO A 225 -16.41 -13.74 -9.99
N LYS A 226 -17.06 -14.89 -10.20
CA LYS A 226 -18.32 -14.98 -10.95
C LYS A 226 -19.37 -14.04 -10.37
N GLY A 227 -19.84 -13.09 -11.19
CA GLY A 227 -20.93 -12.17 -10.82
C GLY A 227 -20.56 -11.03 -9.87
N GLY A 228 -19.27 -10.86 -9.54
CA GLY A 228 -18.77 -9.81 -8.65
C GLY A 228 -18.00 -8.70 -9.36
N PHE A 229 -17.50 -7.73 -8.58
CA PHE A 229 -16.61 -6.66 -9.04
C PHE A 229 -15.18 -6.77 -8.48
N GLY A 230 -14.93 -7.82 -7.69
CA GLY A 230 -13.75 -7.96 -6.85
C GLY A 230 -13.76 -7.08 -5.60
N ASN A 231 -12.61 -6.99 -4.94
CA ASN A 231 -12.44 -6.14 -3.76
C ASN A 231 -12.32 -4.66 -4.13
N LEU A 232 -12.59 -3.77 -3.18
CA LEU A 232 -12.48 -2.33 -3.39
C LEU A 232 -11.47 -1.72 -2.42
N ILE A 233 -10.80 -0.67 -2.88
CA ILE A 233 -9.98 0.21 -2.06
C ILE A 233 -10.53 1.64 -2.13
N ALA A 234 -10.48 2.38 -1.03
CA ALA A 234 -10.90 3.78 -1.01
C ALA A 234 -9.95 4.64 -1.86
N LEU A 235 -10.48 5.60 -2.61
CA LEU A 235 -9.63 6.53 -3.35
C LEU A 235 -9.04 7.58 -2.39
N PRO A 236 -7.77 7.99 -2.60
CA PRO A 236 -7.09 8.95 -1.73
C PRO A 236 -7.47 10.41 -2.03
N LEU A 237 -6.99 11.34 -1.20
CA LEU A 237 -7.13 12.79 -1.36
C LEU A 237 -8.55 13.36 -1.27
N GLN A 238 -9.47 12.61 -0.65
CA GLN A 238 -10.80 13.14 -0.28
C GLN A 238 -10.63 14.34 0.67
N LYS A 239 -11.34 15.44 0.41
CA LYS A 239 -11.12 16.73 1.10
C LYS A 239 -11.18 16.64 2.63
N GLY A 240 -12.18 15.97 3.20
CA GLY A 240 -12.42 15.91 4.65
C GLY A 240 -11.26 15.27 5.43
N PRO A 241 -10.87 14.01 5.13
CA PRO A 241 -9.68 13.39 5.69
C PRO A 241 -8.39 14.18 5.37
N ARG A 242 -8.28 14.74 4.16
CA ARG A 242 -7.11 15.53 3.75
C ARG A 242 -6.88 16.75 4.63
N GLU A 243 -7.93 17.45 5.02
CA GLU A 243 -7.84 18.60 5.94
C GLU A 243 -7.36 18.20 7.35
N GLN A 244 -7.42 16.92 7.70
CA GLN A 244 -6.90 16.37 8.97
C GLN A 244 -5.49 15.77 8.82
N GLY A 245 -4.88 15.86 7.63
CA GLY A 245 -3.59 15.23 7.34
C GLY A 245 -3.68 13.72 7.07
N PHE A 246 -4.87 13.20 6.77
CA PHE A 246 -5.10 11.81 6.35
C PHE A 246 -5.45 11.74 4.88
N SER A 247 -5.42 10.55 4.28
CA SER A 247 -5.64 10.39 2.86
C SER A 247 -4.71 11.24 1.98
N VAL A 248 -3.48 11.42 2.46
CA VAL A 248 -2.42 12.21 1.83
C VAL A 248 -1.19 11.35 1.61
N PHE A 249 -0.48 11.64 0.52
CA PHE A 249 0.81 11.05 0.21
C PHE A 249 1.90 11.67 1.07
N VAL A 250 2.82 10.80 1.49
CA VAL A 250 3.90 11.11 2.41
C VAL A 250 5.24 10.64 1.89
N ASP A 251 6.31 11.29 2.36
CA ASP A 251 7.69 10.86 2.12
C ASP A 251 8.07 9.62 2.93
N ALA A 252 9.33 9.17 2.78
CA ALA A 252 9.87 8.04 3.53
C ALA A 252 9.88 8.27 5.06
N ASP A 253 9.81 9.54 5.48
CA ASP A 253 9.72 9.95 6.87
C ASP A 253 8.27 10.03 7.38
N LEU A 254 7.28 9.64 6.57
CA LEU A 254 5.84 9.79 6.79
C LEU A 254 5.40 11.25 6.97
N ARG A 255 6.15 12.20 6.40
CA ARG A 255 5.76 13.61 6.36
C ARG A 255 4.95 13.87 5.09
N PRO A 256 3.78 14.54 5.18
CA PRO A 256 3.00 14.88 4.00
C PRO A 256 3.78 15.72 3.01
N TYR A 257 3.72 15.37 1.72
CA TYR A 257 4.26 16.24 0.67
C TYR A 257 3.53 17.59 0.69
N GLN A 258 4.30 18.68 0.61
CA GLN A 258 3.75 20.04 0.57
C GLN A 258 2.78 20.24 -0.59
N ASP A 259 3.13 19.69 -1.76
CA ASP A 259 2.26 19.65 -2.92
C ASP A 259 1.98 18.21 -3.35
N GLN A 260 0.78 17.75 -2.98
CA GLN A 260 0.27 16.42 -3.32
C GLN A 260 0.17 16.20 -4.83
N TRP A 261 -0.16 17.23 -5.61
CA TRP A 261 -0.35 17.13 -7.05
C TRP A 261 0.98 17.11 -7.80
N ALA A 262 1.95 17.91 -7.34
CA ALA A 262 3.32 17.84 -7.86
C ALA A 262 3.94 16.45 -7.60
N PHE A 263 3.71 15.88 -6.40
CA PHE A 263 4.13 14.52 -6.10
C PHE A 263 3.43 13.49 -7.01
N LEU A 264 2.10 13.51 -7.12
CA LEU A 264 1.40 12.58 -8.01
C LEU A 264 1.87 12.70 -9.47
N ALA A 265 2.20 13.91 -9.94
CA ALA A 265 2.71 14.14 -11.28
C ALA A 265 4.13 13.59 -11.49
N SER A 266 4.94 13.47 -10.43
CA SER A 266 6.31 12.96 -10.51
C SER A 266 6.40 11.44 -10.48
N ILE A 267 5.34 10.75 -10.02
CA ILE A 267 5.26 9.29 -9.97
C ILE A 267 5.57 8.69 -11.35
N GLN A 268 6.61 7.86 -11.41
CA GLN A 268 6.95 7.06 -12.57
C GLN A 268 6.32 5.67 -12.43
N PRO A 269 5.37 5.30 -13.30
CA PRO A 269 4.79 3.96 -13.26
C PRO A 269 5.83 2.89 -13.64
N MET A 270 5.78 1.75 -12.97
CA MET A 270 6.61 0.58 -13.25
C MET A 270 6.22 -0.05 -14.58
N ALA A 271 7.20 -0.37 -15.44
CA ALA A 271 6.92 -1.07 -16.68
C ALA A 271 6.62 -2.56 -16.40
N ALA A 272 5.69 -3.15 -17.16
CA ALA A 272 5.29 -4.54 -16.96
C ALA A 272 6.47 -5.53 -17.06
N HIS A 273 7.43 -5.26 -17.95
CA HIS A 273 8.61 -6.11 -18.14
C HIS A 273 9.62 -6.04 -16.99
N ASP A 274 9.53 -5.03 -16.11
CA ASP A 274 10.40 -4.90 -14.94
C ASP A 274 9.94 -5.77 -13.75
N ILE A 275 8.71 -6.33 -13.81
CA ILE A 275 8.12 -7.09 -12.71
C ILE A 275 8.90 -8.37 -12.43
N GLU A 276 9.07 -9.23 -13.43
CA GLU A 276 9.75 -10.53 -13.25
C GLU A 276 11.22 -10.36 -12.83
N PRO A 277 12.04 -9.48 -13.45
CA PRO A 277 13.39 -9.20 -12.97
C PRO A 277 13.42 -8.73 -11.51
N THR A 278 12.45 -7.91 -11.10
CA THR A 278 12.37 -7.42 -9.73
C THR A 278 12.02 -8.53 -8.75
N ILE A 279 11.09 -9.42 -9.10
CA ILE A 279 10.75 -10.59 -8.30
C ILE A 279 11.99 -11.46 -8.10
N LEU A 280 12.75 -11.76 -9.17
CA LEU A 280 13.97 -12.56 -9.08
C LEU A 280 15.05 -11.93 -8.19
N ARG A 281 15.21 -10.60 -8.23
CA ARG A 281 16.10 -9.88 -7.30
C ARG A 281 15.63 -10.01 -5.85
N ALA A 282 14.33 -9.82 -5.62
CA ALA A 282 13.73 -9.88 -4.28
C ALA A 282 13.89 -11.26 -3.63
N THR A 283 13.80 -12.33 -4.42
CA THR A 283 13.95 -13.73 -3.97
C THR A 283 15.40 -14.23 -3.94
N GLY A 284 16.38 -13.41 -4.34
CA GLY A 284 17.80 -13.77 -4.32
C GLY A 284 18.18 -14.83 -5.36
N GLY A 285 17.53 -14.82 -6.53
CA GLY A 285 17.79 -15.76 -7.64
C GLY A 285 17.20 -17.16 -7.44
N VAL A 286 16.48 -17.38 -6.34
CA VAL A 286 15.63 -18.57 -6.17
C VAL A 286 14.32 -18.31 -6.90
N HIS A 287 13.86 -19.26 -7.73
CA HIS A 287 12.64 -19.07 -8.51
C HIS A 287 11.47 -18.73 -7.57
N PRO A 288 10.63 -17.73 -7.87
CA PRO A 288 9.49 -17.35 -7.03
C PRO A 288 8.44 -18.46 -6.79
N LEU A 289 8.62 -19.65 -7.38
CA LEU A 289 7.84 -20.87 -7.14
C LEU A 289 8.39 -21.74 -5.99
N ASP A 290 9.63 -21.54 -5.54
CA ASP A 290 10.19 -22.18 -4.33
C ASP A 290 9.67 -21.55 -3.02
N VAL A 291 8.88 -20.47 -3.15
CA VAL A 291 7.94 -20.00 -2.13
C VAL A 291 6.59 -20.59 -2.54
N THR A 292 6.25 -21.74 -1.99
CA THR A 292 5.12 -22.61 -2.38
C THR A 292 3.88 -21.85 -2.86
N PHE A 293 3.66 -21.82 -4.17
CA PHE A 293 2.38 -21.53 -4.78
C PHE A 293 1.83 -22.86 -5.31
N ILE A 294 0.65 -23.24 -4.85
CA ILE A 294 -0.19 -24.26 -5.47
C ILE A 294 -1.01 -23.50 -6.51
N ASP A 295 -0.91 -23.86 -7.78
CA ASP A 295 -1.76 -23.24 -8.80
C ASP A 295 -3.20 -23.83 -8.80
N ASP A 296 -4.13 -23.21 -9.52
CA ASP A 296 -5.51 -23.69 -9.60
C ASP A 296 -5.62 -25.06 -10.33
N GLU A 297 -4.61 -25.44 -11.11
CA GLU A 297 -4.52 -26.73 -11.82
C GLU A 297 -4.08 -27.86 -10.86
N ASP A 298 -3.18 -27.54 -9.93
CA ASP A 298 -2.73 -28.35 -8.80
C ASP A 298 -3.85 -28.58 -7.79
N LEU A 299 -4.71 -27.56 -7.56
CA LEU A 299 -5.92 -27.71 -6.75
C LEU A 299 -6.96 -28.61 -7.43
N ALA A 300 -7.00 -28.63 -8.77
CA ALA A 300 -7.92 -29.48 -9.53
C ALA A 300 -7.44 -30.94 -9.64
N THR A 301 -6.14 -31.21 -9.55
CA THR A 301 -5.58 -32.57 -9.64
C THR A 301 -4.51 -32.90 -8.59
N PRO A 302 -4.83 -32.84 -7.28
CA PRO A 302 -3.86 -32.99 -6.17
C PRO A 302 -3.15 -34.36 -6.11
N TRP A 303 -3.61 -35.35 -6.88
CA TRP A 303 -3.00 -36.68 -7.00
C TRP A 303 -1.98 -36.81 -8.14
N LYS A 304 -1.90 -35.83 -9.06
CA LYS A 304 -0.88 -35.78 -10.11
C LYS A 304 0.29 -34.92 -9.62
N ARG A 305 1.24 -35.53 -8.92
CA ARG A 305 2.50 -34.85 -8.59
C ARG A 305 3.44 -34.92 -9.79
N GLU A 306 3.68 -33.79 -10.44
CA GLU A 306 4.93 -33.62 -11.18
C GLU A 306 6.09 -33.57 -10.17
N SER A 307 7.17 -34.27 -10.49
CA SER A 307 8.27 -34.55 -9.57
C SER A 307 9.01 -33.27 -9.15
N THR A 308 8.56 -32.64 -8.07
CA THR A 308 9.28 -31.54 -7.43
C THR A 308 10.49 -32.07 -6.66
N SER A 309 11.62 -31.38 -6.83
CA SER A 309 12.93 -31.83 -6.35
C SER A 309 12.92 -32.16 -4.86
N THR A 310 13.49 -33.31 -4.49
CA THR A 310 13.70 -33.75 -3.10
C THR A 310 14.81 -32.95 -2.41
N LYS A 311 14.70 -31.62 -2.35
CA LYS A 311 15.57 -30.79 -1.52
C LYS A 311 15.09 -30.91 -0.06
N LYS A 312 15.69 -31.84 0.69
CA LYS A 312 15.53 -31.90 2.14
C LYS A 312 16.01 -30.58 2.74
N LEU A 313 15.15 -29.91 3.50
CA LEU A 313 15.54 -28.75 4.30
C LEU A 313 16.61 -29.18 5.32
N PRO A 314 17.80 -28.56 5.33
CA PRO A 314 18.83 -28.91 6.30
C PRO A 314 18.45 -28.40 7.69
N GLY A 315 18.45 -29.28 8.68
CA GLY A 315 18.26 -28.94 10.09
C GLY A 315 17.17 -29.74 10.81
N PRO A 316 17.15 -29.73 12.16
CA PRO A 316 16.09 -30.36 12.93
C PRO A 316 14.76 -29.60 12.75
N MET A 317 13.66 -30.34 12.62
CA MET A 317 12.31 -29.76 12.57
C MET A 317 12.01 -29.02 13.89
N PRO A 318 11.48 -27.78 13.85
CA PRO A 318 11.17 -27.04 15.07
C PRO A 318 10.05 -27.72 15.86
N LYS A 319 10.08 -27.60 17.20
CA LYS A 319 9.06 -28.17 18.10
C LYS A 319 7.71 -27.45 18.00
N SER A 320 7.71 -26.18 17.61
CA SER A 320 6.54 -25.34 17.40
C SER A 320 6.84 -24.32 16.30
N LEU A 321 5.82 -23.87 15.58
CA LEU A 321 5.93 -22.93 14.47
C LEU A 321 4.89 -21.83 14.64
N SER A 322 5.33 -20.57 14.65
CA SER A 322 4.41 -19.42 14.63
C SER A 322 3.88 -19.25 13.20
N VAL A 323 2.56 -19.24 13.07
CA VAL A 323 1.86 -19.07 11.79
C VAL A 323 1.00 -17.82 11.85
N THR A 324 1.16 -16.93 10.86
CA THR A 324 0.26 -15.80 10.66
C THR A 324 -0.62 -16.09 9.46
N LEU A 325 -1.94 -16.10 9.66
CA LEU A 325 -2.92 -16.27 8.60
C LEU A 325 -3.46 -14.90 8.17
N ALA A 326 -3.27 -14.56 6.89
CA ALA A 326 -3.88 -13.41 6.24
C ALA A 326 -4.41 -13.85 4.87
N ASN A 327 -4.01 -13.19 3.77
CA ASN A 327 -4.29 -13.65 2.41
C ASN A 327 -3.51 -14.94 2.00
N LEU A 328 -2.45 -15.27 2.74
CA LEU A 328 -1.65 -16.49 2.63
C LEU A 328 -1.27 -16.97 4.04
N ILE A 329 -0.62 -18.13 4.11
CA ILE A 329 -0.05 -18.68 5.35
C ILE A 329 1.43 -18.28 5.42
N TYR A 330 1.78 -17.47 6.41
CA TYR A 330 3.16 -17.02 6.62
C TYR A 330 3.78 -17.78 7.79
N PHE A 331 5.01 -18.28 7.57
CA PHE A 331 5.79 -18.98 8.58
C PHE A 331 6.94 -18.10 9.07
N GLU A 332 7.01 -17.89 10.38
CA GLU A 332 8.19 -17.27 11.00
C GLU A 332 9.38 -18.23 10.88
N ARG A 333 10.54 -17.76 10.35
CA ARG A 333 11.78 -18.56 10.30
C ARG A 333 12.61 -18.31 11.56
N PRO A 334 12.68 -19.23 12.53
CA PRO A 334 13.54 -19.06 13.69
C PRO A 334 14.99 -19.37 13.29
N ASN A 335 15.92 -18.44 13.52
CA ASN A 335 17.38 -18.68 13.56
C ASN A 335 18.03 -19.35 12.33
N CYS A 336 17.88 -18.79 11.14
CA CYS A 336 18.76 -19.15 10.02
C CYS A 336 20.14 -18.45 10.18
N ARG A 337 20.99 -18.97 11.08
CA ARG A 337 22.42 -18.60 11.12
C ARG A 337 23.07 -19.07 9.82
N ARG A 338 23.26 -18.18 8.84
CA ARG A 338 24.22 -18.43 7.75
C ARG A 338 25.61 -18.47 8.39
N ARG A 339 26.14 -19.68 8.63
CA ARG A 339 27.56 -19.89 8.91
C ARG A 339 28.29 -19.72 7.58
N TRP A 340 29.12 -18.69 7.47
CA TRP A 340 30.13 -18.62 6.42
C TRP A 340 31.20 -19.69 6.72
N PRO A 341 31.62 -20.53 5.76
CA PRO A 341 32.84 -21.30 5.92
C PRO A 341 34.02 -20.31 5.87
N THR A 342 34.72 -20.15 6.99
CA THR A 342 36.09 -19.65 6.99
C THR A 342 37.03 -20.82 6.73
N ALA A 343 37.54 -20.88 5.50
CA ALA A 343 38.89 -21.29 5.07
C ALA A 343 38.83 -21.53 3.55
#